data_AF-A0A2N2B2V3-F1
#
_entry.id   AF-A0A2N2B2V3-F1
#
_cell.length_a   1.000
_cell.length_b   1.000
_cell.length_c   1.000
_cell.angle_alpha   90.00
_cell.angle_beta   90.00
_cell.angle_gamma   90.00
#
_symmetry.space_group_name_H-M   'P 1'
#
loop_
_entity.id
_entity.type
_entity.pdbx_description
1 polymer ?
#
loop_
_entity_poly.entity_id
_entity_poly.type
_entity_poly.pdbx_seq_one_letter_code
_entity_poly.pdbx_strand_id
1 'polypeptide(L)' 'MRNPKNSKIELAKEQKKKAVEEIREYFAREREDLIGELAGELILDFITDKLGPYYYNQAVSDVQKYMNEKVEDLYGIMK' A
#
# COMPACT_ATOMS: atom_id res chain seq x y z
N MET A 1 -13.63 -3.48 23.87
CA MET A 1 -13.67 -3.07 22.44
C MET A 1 -12.22 -2.85 22.00
N ARG A 2 -11.72 -3.62 21.02
CA ARG A 2 -10.36 -3.43 20.48
C ARG A 2 -10.30 -2.04 19.85
N ASN A 3 -9.50 -1.15 20.40
CA ASN A 3 -9.22 0.14 19.80
C ASN A 3 -8.44 -0.13 18.51
N PRO A 4 -8.98 0.12 17.30
CA PRO A 4 -8.18 -0.01 16.10
C PRO A 4 -7.14 1.09 16.18
N LYS A 5 -5.89 0.72 16.51
CA LYS A 5 -4.75 1.63 16.37
C LYS A 5 -4.89 2.25 14.98
N ASN A 6 -4.80 3.58 14.91
CA ASN A 6 -4.68 4.31 13.65
C ASN A 6 -3.61 3.62 12.80
N SER A 7 -4.04 2.76 11.86
CA SER A 7 -3.18 2.04 10.91
C SER A 7 -2.85 2.98 9.76
N LYS A 8 -2.35 4.18 10.10
CA LYS A 8 -1.85 5.08 9.07
C LYS A 8 -0.64 4.39 8.47
N ILE A 9 -0.72 4.09 7.18
CA ILE A 9 0.39 3.50 6.46
C ILE A 9 1.44 4.59 6.36
N GLU A 10 2.61 4.37 6.96
CA GLU A 10 3.71 5.32 6.93
C GLU A 10 4.80 4.80 6.00
N LEU A 11 5.09 5.59 4.96
CA LEU A 11 6.21 5.32 4.06
C LEU A 11 7.49 5.90 4.66
N ALA A 12 8.61 5.21 4.49
CA ALA A 12 9.91 5.79 4.78
C ALA A 12 10.12 7.05 3.93
N LYS A 13 10.85 8.04 4.45
CA LYS A 13 11.07 9.34 3.77
C LYS A 13 11.53 9.17 2.31
N GLU A 14 12.44 8.24 2.07
CA GLU A 14 12.96 7.95 0.73
C GLU A 14 11.92 7.33 -0.20
N GLN A 15 11.04 6.48 0.35
CA GLN A 15 9.91 5.91 -0.41
C GLN A 15 8.87 6.98 -0.71
N LYS A 16 8.57 7.89 0.24
CA LYS A 16 7.67 9.02 0.02
C LYS A 16 8.19 9.88 -1.13
N LYS A 17 9.47 10.25 -1.11
CA LYS A 17 10.09 11.07 -2.16
C LYS A 17 10.00 10.39 -3.53
N LYS A 18 10.33 9.11 -3.62
CA LYS A 18 10.21 8.35 -4.88
C LYS A 18 8.77 8.28 -5.38
N ALA A 19 7.82 8.00 -4.50
CA ALA A 19 6.40 7.94 -4.86
C ALA A 19 5.87 9.30 -5.36
N VAL A 20 6.30 10.41 -4.75
CA VAL A 20 5.98 11.76 -5.23
C VAL A 20 6.53 11.99 -6.64
N GLU A 21 7.79 11.62 -6.91
CA GLU A 21 8.36 11.73 -8.25
C GLU A 21 7.62 10.86 -9.27
N GLU A 22 7.29 9.61 -8.94
CA GLU A 22 6.52 8.72 -9.81
C GLU A 22 5.14 9.30 -10.16
N ILE A 23 4.45 9.90 -9.18
CA ILE A 23 3.18 10.59 -9.40
C ILE A 23 3.38 11.78 -10.36
N ARG A 24 4.40 12.61 -10.14
CA ARG A 24 4.69 13.76 -11.00
C ARG A 24 5.01 13.33 -12.43
N GLU A 25 5.82 12.29 -12.60
CA GLU A 25 6.15 11.70 -13.90
C GLU A 25 4.95 11.10 -14.61
N TYR A 26 4.02 10.48 -13.88
CA TYR A 26 2.78 9.96 -14.44
C TYR A 26 1.90 11.09 -15.00
N PHE A 27 1.71 12.17 -14.25
CA PHE A 27 0.94 13.33 -14.72
C PHE A 27 1.62 14.02 -15.93
N ALA A 28 2.95 14.14 -15.89
CA ALA A 28 3.71 14.71 -16.99
C ALA A 28 3.55 13.90 -18.28
N ARG A 29 3.59 12.56 -18.20
CA ARG A 29 3.51 11.66 -19.36
C ARG A 29 2.10 11.42 -19.87
N GLU A 30 1.18 11.10 -18.96
CA GLU A 30 -0.16 10.63 -19.33
C GLU A 30 -1.18 11.76 -19.43
N ARG A 31 -0.88 12.94 -18.84
CA ARG A 31 -1.79 14.08 -18.82
C ARG A 31 -1.19 15.37 -19.37
N GLU A 32 0.06 15.33 -19.84
CA GLU A 32 0.84 16.50 -20.26
C GLU A 32 0.84 17.63 -19.20
N ASP A 33 0.70 17.27 -17.93
CA ASP A 33 0.55 18.20 -16.81
C ASP A 33 1.73 18.11 -15.85
N LEU A 34 2.49 19.20 -15.73
CA LEU A 34 3.67 19.29 -14.87
C LEU A 34 3.28 19.75 -13.47
N ILE A 35 2.85 18.80 -12.65
CA ILE A 35 2.51 19.08 -11.26
C ILE A 35 3.75 19.29 -10.38
N GLY A 36 3.65 20.24 -9.46
CA GLY A 36 4.69 20.55 -8.47
C GLY A 36 4.78 19.50 -7.35
N GLU A 37 5.84 19.57 -6.55
CA GLU A 37 6.10 18.64 -5.44
C GLU A 37 4.95 18.60 -4.43
N LEU A 38 4.45 19.76 -3.99
CA LEU A 38 3.32 19.85 -3.05
C LEU A 38 2.05 19.16 -3.58
N ALA A 39 1.75 19.31 -4.89
CA ALA A 39 0.60 18.65 -5.49
C ALA A 39 0.79 17.12 -5.51
N GLY A 40 1.99 16.65 -5.83
CA GLY A 40 2.34 15.23 -5.74
C GLY A 40 2.23 14.68 -4.32
N GLU A 41 2.67 15.44 -3.31
CA GLU A 41 2.51 15.08 -1.90
C GLU A 41 1.04 14.97 -1.48
N LEU A 42 0.19 15.92 -1.87
CA LEU A 42 -1.24 15.88 -1.56
C LEU A 42 -1.95 14.68 -2.20
N ILE A 43 -1.58 14.34 -3.44
CA ILE A 43 -2.09 13.15 -4.12
C ILE A 43 -1.61 11.89 -3.40
N LEU A 44 -0.33 11.82 -3.03
CA LEU A 44 0.22 10.68 -2.29
C LEU A 44 -0.48 10.52 -0.95
N ASP A 45 -0.66 11.60 -0.19
CA ASP A 45 -1.35 11.58 1.10
C ASP A 45 -2.80 11.09 0.93
N PHE A 46 -3.51 11.52 -0.13
CA PHE A 46 -4.84 10.98 -0.46
C PHE A 46 -4.80 9.47 -0.75
N ILE A 47 -3.87 9.00 -1.57
CA ILE A 47 -3.71 7.58 -1.90
C ILE A 47 -3.42 6.78 -0.63
N THR A 48 -2.47 7.23 0.19
CA THR A 48 -2.09 6.55 1.43
C THR A 48 -3.24 6.49 2.42
N ASP A 49 -3.99 7.57 2.61
CA ASP A 49 -5.07 7.64 3.61
C ASP A 49 -6.35 6.95 3.14
N LYS A 50 -6.66 6.98 1.84
CA LYS A 50 -7.92 6.45 1.31
C LYS A 50 -7.76 5.08 0.67
N LEU A 51 -6.73 4.86 -0.14
CA LEU A 51 -6.55 3.62 -0.90
C LEU A 51 -5.62 2.63 -0.18
N GLY A 52 -4.61 3.13 0.52
CA GLY A 52 -3.62 2.31 1.24
C GLY A 52 -4.23 1.21 2.10
N PRO A 53 -5.23 1.48 2.97
CA PRO A 53 -5.84 0.45 3.81
C PRO A 53 -6.48 -0.71 3.04
N TYR A 54 -7.03 -0.46 1.84
CA TYR A 54 -7.62 -1.51 1.02
C TYR A 54 -6.54 -2.52 0.58
N TYR A 55 -5.43 -2.01 0.02
CA TYR A 55 -4.32 -2.85 -0.43
C TYR A 55 -3.62 -3.57 0.74
N TYR A 56 -3.37 -2.86 1.84
CA TYR A 56 -2.71 -3.44 3.01
C TYR A 56 -3.53 -4.57 3.63
N ASN A 57 -4.83 -4.34 3.84
CA ASN A 57 -5.70 -5.37 4.41
C ASN A 57 -5.86 -6.57 3.47
N GLN A 58 -5.95 -6.34 2.15
CA GLN A 58 -5.98 -7.43 1.19
C GLN A 58 -4.69 -8.25 1.24
N ALA A 59 -3.52 -7.59 1.25
CA ALA A 59 -2.23 -8.28 1.35
C ALA A 59 -2.11 -9.12 2.64
N VAL A 60 -2.59 -8.59 3.78
CA VAL A 60 -2.62 -9.36 5.03
C VAL A 60 -3.54 -10.58 4.92
N SER A 61 -4.72 -10.43 4.32
CA SER A 61 -5.65 -11.54 4.08
C SER A 61 -5.05 -12.60 3.17
N ASP A 62 -4.35 -12.20 2.12
CA ASP A 62 -3.71 -13.11 1.16
C ASP A 62 -2.59 -13.90 1.83
N VAL A 63 -1.75 -13.24 2.65
CA VAL A 63 -0.71 -13.91 3.43
C VAL A 63 -1.32 -14.90 4.43
N GLN A 64 -2.40 -14.54 5.12
CA GLN A 64 -3.09 -15.44 6.04
C GLN A 64 -3.61 -16.69 5.32
N LYS A 65 -4.25 -16.50 4.16
CA LYS A 65 -4.75 -17.61 3.34
C LYS A 65 -3.61 -18.53 2.89
N TYR A 66 -2.54 -17.96 2.35
CA TYR A 66 -1.37 -18.73 1.90
C TYR A 66 -0.74 -19.55 3.04
N MET A 67 -0.60 -18.95 4.22
CA MET A 67 -0.05 -19.65 5.38
C MET A 67 -0.95 -20.79 5.85
N ASN A 68 -2.27 -20.59 5.85
CA ASN A 68 -3.23 -21.63 6.20
C ASN A 68 -3.17 -22.81 5.23
N GLU A 69 -3.12 -22.54 3.92
CA GLU A 69 -2.94 -23.58 2.88
C GLU A 69 -1.65 -24.38 3.12
N LYS A 70 -0.53 -23.70 3.42
CA LYS A 70 0.75 -24.38 3.70
C LYS A 70 0.71 -25.23 4.96
N VAL A 71 -0.01 -24.79 5.98
CA VAL A 71 -0.18 -25.56 7.22
C VAL A 71 -1.07 -26.77 6.98
N GLU A 72 -2.15 -26.64 6.21
CA GLU A 72 -3.00 -27.76 5.80
C GLU A 72 -2.23 -28.80 4.98
N ASP A 73 -1.39 -28.37 4.04
CA ASP A 73 -0.49 -29.24 3.27
C ASP A 73 0.40 -30.07 4.21
N LEU A 74 1.01 -29.45 5.23
CA LEU A 74 1.86 -30.14 6.22
C LEU A 74 1.08 -31.18 7.02
N TYR A 75 -0.15 -30.88 7.45
CA TYR A 75 -1.00 -31.84 8.15
C TYR A 75 -1.47 -32.99 7.25
N GLY A 76 -1.68 -32.73 5.96
CA GLY A 76 -2.01 -33.76 4.96
C GLY A 76 -0.89 -34.78 4.77
N ILE A 77 0.39 -34.37 4.90
CA ILE A 77 1.56 -35.25 4.76
C ILE A 77 1.76 -36.16 5.99
N MET A 78 1.22 -35.80 7.16
CA MET A 78 1.33 -36.59 8.39
C MET A 78 0.23 -37.65 8.57
N LYS A 79 -0.67 -37.80 7.60
CA LYS A 79 -1.69 -38.85 7.55
C LYS A 79 -1.29 -39.94 6.57
#